data_AF-B5WYS0-F1
#
_entry.id   AF-B5WYS0-F1
#
_cell.length_a   1.000
_cell.length_b   1.000
_cell.length_c   1.000
_cell.angle_alpha   90.00
_cell.angle_beta   90.00
_cell.angle_gamma   90.00
#
_symmetry.space_group_name_H-M   'P 1'
#
loop_
_entity.id
_entity.type
_entity.pdbx_description
1 polymer ?
#
loop_
_entity_poly.entity_id
_entity_poly.type
_entity_poly.pdbx_seq_one_letter_code
_entity_poly.pdbx_strand_id
1 'polypeptide(L)'
;FSIFSNNVTGKQTENNPNSSTSEVRSSDDSTILNNKKTHIQNFLKHNSTRITLTAEEVLNVHQQSVLDKILKPNQTTLSLNNVVLTFASTKHLVAAASTTASNLEGTVTYNNTTPTIAQLNSLLKSTNTAIILTSEESRNPNHQSVLNKVLNPGQNLSSEMVNISFNSSTSELKIAVASSCCTITGSEVVFNQISVTQDLSTFTKTPTDQAITVTQAESTNPTQGTVNKFLQTAGSLTVGTDVTFTFNANERKATLAVVANSTRAQGDNVVFTNVTVTVEKPALNTFTHDDKNKAITVTQAEVTSKDQNALNKFLKQAGSLTVNTDATIEFDTTNKKATLTAAQNSTKAQGSVVFTNVTVEKPALNTTLTVKELGQINARTQAAVKAAMLSKNTNLQNVDQNRFTITLDTDASKSNAKVTHPDFAGEVEVSFSVQLKLESILTSTQRDLGKLPERSVDAVRKALLTKKIISSLTPEQQQHLKIELIENKNEADISSSDFSGTIRITFSVQSY
;
A
#
# COMPACT_ATOMS: atom_id res chain seq x y z
N PHE A 1 -4.88 -51.21 12.98
CA PHE A 1 -3.64 -51.34 12.21
C PHE A 1 -2.54 -51.67 13.22
N SER A 2 -2.28 -52.93 13.62
CA SER A 2 -1.72 -54.06 12.85
C SER A 2 -0.33 -53.71 12.28
N ILE A 3 0.80 -54.41 12.45
CA ILE A 3 1.18 -55.79 12.85
C ILE A 3 2.74 -55.82 12.99
N PHE A 4 3.26 -56.71 13.87
CA PHE A 4 4.50 -57.54 13.87
C PHE A 4 5.67 -57.23 12.88
N SER A 5 6.94 -57.20 13.32
CA SER A 5 7.88 -58.27 13.76
C SER A 5 8.59 -59.05 12.63
N ASN A 6 9.78 -59.56 13.01
CA ASN A 6 10.52 -60.74 12.48
C ASN A 6 11.47 -60.49 11.31
N ASN A 7 12.62 -61.17 11.16
CA ASN A 7 13.39 -62.15 11.95
C ASN A 7 14.75 -62.31 11.21
N VAL A 8 15.89 -62.51 11.89
CA VAL A 8 16.55 -63.82 12.19
C VAL A 8 16.87 -64.62 10.91
N THR A 9 18.11 -65.05 10.62
CA THR A 9 18.84 -66.27 11.10
C THR A 9 20.13 -66.37 10.25
N GLY A 10 21.25 -67.04 10.54
CA GLY A 10 21.67 -68.08 11.49
C GLY A 10 23.19 -68.35 11.34
N LYS A 11 23.88 -68.87 12.38
CA LYS A 11 24.48 -70.24 12.50
C LYS A 11 25.51 -70.60 11.38
N GLN A 12 26.68 -71.19 11.61
CA GLN A 12 27.14 -72.16 12.62
C GLN A 12 28.69 -72.37 12.52
N THR A 13 29.33 -72.53 13.69
CA THR A 13 30.43 -73.43 14.14
C THR A 13 31.55 -74.00 13.24
N GLU A 14 32.74 -74.00 13.90
CA GLU A 14 33.80 -75.05 13.95
C GLU A 14 34.88 -75.13 12.85
N ASN A 15 36.15 -74.93 13.25
CA ASN A 15 37.23 -75.91 13.13
C ASN A 15 38.58 -75.39 13.70
N ASN A 16 39.17 -76.19 14.60
CA ASN A 16 40.59 -76.25 15.02
C ASN A 16 40.99 -77.71 14.75
N PRO A 17 42.21 -78.12 14.28
CA PRO A 17 43.49 -77.88 15.00
C PRO A 17 44.81 -77.83 14.16
N ASN A 18 45.90 -77.55 14.90
CA ASN A 18 47.32 -77.85 14.66
C ASN A 18 48.12 -77.07 13.60
N SER A 19 49.17 -76.36 14.07
CA SER A 19 50.51 -76.96 14.13
C SER A 19 51.53 -75.98 14.71
N SER A 20 52.23 -76.44 15.75
CA SER A 20 53.41 -75.84 16.35
C SER A 20 54.54 -75.62 15.33
N THR A 21 55.19 -74.46 15.40
CA THR A 21 56.64 -74.35 15.21
C THR A 21 57.17 -73.35 16.24
N SER A 22 58.16 -73.81 17.01
CA SER A 22 58.91 -73.05 17.99
C SER A 22 60.23 -72.59 17.36
N GLU A 23 60.62 -71.34 17.60
CA GLU A 23 62.00 -70.85 17.72
C GLU A 23 61.93 -69.48 18.43
N VAL A 24 62.15 -69.41 19.76
CA VAL A 24 63.43 -69.14 20.47
C VAL A 24 63.84 -67.65 20.40
N ARG A 25 63.52 -66.87 21.44
CA ARG A 25 64.40 -66.24 22.48
C ARG A 25 65.37 -65.19 21.90
N SER A 26 65.68 -64.03 22.50
CA SER A 26 65.84 -63.53 23.87
C SER A 26 66.01 -61.99 23.71
N SER A 27 65.81 -61.06 24.64
CA SER A 27 66.29 -60.88 26.02
C SER A 27 65.76 -59.48 26.42
N ASP A 28 64.96 -59.37 27.46
CA ASP A 28 65.33 -58.85 28.79
C ASP A 28 65.19 -57.32 28.96
N ASP A 29 64.69 -56.97 30.14
CA ASP A 29 64.77 -55.69 30.85
C ASP A 29 63.99 -54.48 30.32
N SER A 30 62.84 -54.17 30.95
CA SER A 30 62.86 -53.33 32.17
C SER A 30 61.47 -52.81 32.58
N THR A 31 61.11 -53.11 33.83
CA THR A 31 60.13 -52.43 34.70
C THR A 31 58.62 -52.56 34.41
N ILE A 32 58.00 -53.41 35.22
CA ILE A 32 56.66 -53.20 35.79
C ILE A 32 56.67 -51.80 36.43
N LEU A 33 56.18 -50.78 35.73
CA LEU A 33 55.88 -49.50 36.35
C LEU A 33 54.59 -49.67 37.13
N ASN A 34 54.74 -49.88 38.44
CA ASN A 34 53.69 -49.61 39.42
C ASN A 34 53.05 -48.25 39.07
N ASN A 35 51.84 -48.25 38.49
CA ASN A 35 50.97 -47.08 38.45
C ASN A 35 50.48 -46.80 39.89
N LYS A 36 51.41 -46.48 40.79
CA LYS A 36 51.11 -46.07 42.14
C LYS A 36 50.64 -44.62 42.05
N LYS A 37 49.33 -44.43 41.99
CA LYS A 37 48.72 -43.09 42.05
C LYS A 37 49.25 -42.38 43.29
N THR A 38 49.59 -41.11 43.13
CA THR A 38 50.11 -40.33 44.25
C THR A 38 48.94 -39.77 45.04
N HIS A 39 48.93 -40.04 46.35
CA HIS A 39 47.84 -39.58 47.21
C HIS A 39 47.89 -38.04 47.37
N ILE A 40 46.75 -37.37 47.20
CA ILE A 40 46.64 -35.90 47.21
C ILE A 40 47.17 -35.27 48.52
N GLN A 41 47.06 -35.98 49.64
CA GLN A 41 47.63 -35.59 50.94
C GLN A 41 49.13 -35.26 50.91
N ASN A 42 49.88 -35.76 49.93
CA ASN A 42 51.30 -35.46 49.78
C ASN A 42 51.56 -33.99 49.39
N PHE A 43 50.58 -33.36 48.75
CA PHE A 43 50.64 -31.98 48.25
C PHE A 43 49.95 -30.98 49.20
N LEU A 44 49.07 -31.47 50.06
CA LEU A 44 48.21 -30.65 50.91
C LEU A 44 48.71 -30.58 52.38
N LYS A 45 48.34 -29.51 53.10
CA LYS A 45 48.58 -29.36 54.54
C LYS A 45 47.85 -30.46 55.32
N HIS A 46 48.32 -30.76 56.54
CA HIS A 46 47.74 -31.78 57.41
C HIS A 46 46.26 -31.50 57.74
N ASN A 47 45.44 -32.54 57.91
CA ASN A 47 43.98 -32.42 58.11
C ASN A 47 43.55 -31.61 59.36
N SER A 48 44.44 -31.50 60.36
CA SER A 48 44.24 -30.72 61.58
C SER A 48 44.55 -29.23 61.42
N THR A 49 45.06 -28.81 60.25
CA THR A 49 45.36 -27.41 59.95
C THR A 49 44.09 -26.58 60.03
N ARG A 50 44.15 -25.44 60.75
CA ARG A 50 43.04 -24.50 60.79
C ARG A 50 42.97 -23.73 59.47
N ILE A 51 41.84 -23.84 58.77
CA ILE A 51 41.60 -23.15 57.49
C ILE A 51 40.55 -22.06 57.72
N THR A 52 40.90 -20.81 57.45
CA THR A 52 39.94 -19.69 57.51
C THR A 52 39.49 -19.33 56.11
N LEU A 53 38.18 -19.34 55.87
CA LEU A 53 37.58 -19.01 54.58
C LEU A 53 36.75 -17.73 54.68
N THR A 54 36.87 -16.85 53.69
CA THR A 54 36.05 -15.65 53.55
C THR A 54 34.64 -16.02 53.08
N ALA A 55 33.68 -15.09 53.17
CA ALA A 55 32.33 -15.32 52.68
C ALA A 55 32.27 -15.65 51.18
N GLU A 56 33.11 -15.00 50.38
CA GLU A 56 33.22 -15.25 48.94
C GLU A 56 33.77 -16.66 48.64
N GLU A 57 34.80 -17.08 49.38
CA GLU A 57 35.35 -18.45 49.30
C GLU A 57 34.37 -19.52 49.77
N VAL A 58 33.42 -19.18 50.63
CA VAL A 58 32.39 -20.13 51.09
C VAL A 58 31.28 -20.29 50.05
N LEU A 59 30.92 -19.21 49.34
CA LEU A 59 29.94 -19.24 48.25
C LEU A 59 30.48 -19.95 47.00
N ASN A 60 31.79 -19.81 46.73
CA ASN A 60 32.48 -20.53 45.66
C ASN A 60 33.75 -21.21 46.19
N VAL A 61 33.58 -22.39 46.79
CA VAL A 61 34.68 -23.13 47.43
C VAL A 61 35.71 -23.67 46.44
N HIS A 62 35.30 -23.93 45.20
CA HIS A 62 36.18 -24.45 44.18
C HIS A 62 36.88 -23.32 43.41
N GLN A 63 37.81 -22.66 44.10
CA GLN A 63 38.62 -21.57 43.53
C GLN A 63 40.05 -21.57 44.04
N GLN A 64 40.94 -20.90 43.30
CA GLN A 64 42.39 -20.97 43.53
C GLN A 64 42.80 -20.45 44.92
N SER A 65 42.17 -19.38 45.42
CA SER A 65 42.47 -18.84 46.76
C SER A 65 42.22 -19.85 47.89
N VAL A 66 41.23 -20.73 47.73
CA VAL A 66 40.93 -21.82 48.69
C VAL A 66 41.99 -22.92 48.58
N LEU A 67 42.38 -23.29 47.36
CA LEU A 67 43.43 -24.26 47.12
C LEU A 67 44.77 -23.80 47.73
N ASP A 68 45.15 -22.53 47.52
CA ASP A 68 46.38 -21.95 48.06
C ASP A 68 46.44 -22.01 49.60
N LYS A 69 45.28 -21.92 50.27
CA LYS A 69 45.20 -22.04 51.73
C LYS A 69 45.47 -23.45 52.25
N ILE A 70 45.25 -24.48 51.43
CA ILE A 70 45.46 -25.88 51.80
C ILE A 70 46.72 -26.50 51.19
N LEU A 71 47.42 -25.83 50.27
CA LEU A 71 48.69 -26.31 49.71
C LEU A 71 49.85 -26.22 50.70
N LYS A 72 50.77 -27.19 50.68
CA LYS A 72 52.04 -27.06 51.41
C LYS A 72 52.84 -25.86 50.88
N PRO A 73 53.67 -25.19 51.71
CA PRO A 73 54.54 -24.12 51.24
C PRO A 73 55.39 -24.55 50.05
N ASN A 74 55.54 -23.68 49.04
CA ASN A 74 56.31 -23.92 47.80
C ASN A 74 55.81 -25.08 46.92
N GLN A 75 54.57 -25.54 47.10
CA GLN A 75 53.96 -26.55 46.24
C GLN A 75 53.30 -25.91 45.01
N THR A 76 53.82 -26.15 43.80
CA THR A 76 53.31 -25.58 42.54
C THR A 76 52.72 -26.60 41.57
N THR A 77 52.79 -27.89 41.88
CA THR A 77 52.41 -28.96 40.95
C THR A 77 50.93 -29.36 41.00
N LEU A 78 50.16 -28.83 41.95
CA LEU A 78 48.74 -29.16 42.12
C LEU A 78 47.89 -27.95 41.73
N SER A 79 47.07 -28.10 40.68
CA SER A 79 46.17 -27.06 40.18
C SER A 79 44.71 -27.38 40.50
N LEU A 80 43.83 -26.41 40.31
CA LEU A 80 42.39 -26.58 40.52
C LEU A 80 41.79 -27.71 39.66
N ASN A 81 42.32 -27.95 38.45
CA ASN A 81 41.88 -29.05 37.58
C ASN A 81 42.17 -30.45 38.14
N ASN A 82 43.10 -30.55 39.09
CA ASN A 82 43.53 -31.82 39.66
C ASN A 82 42.74 -32.20 40.92
N VAL A 83 41.92 -31.29 41.45
CA VAL A 83 41.27 -31.39 42.76
C VAL A 83 39.80 -31.03 42.62
N VAL A 84 38.95 -31.60 43.45
CA VAL A 84 37.59 -31.14 43.67
C VAL A 84 37.50 -30.66 45.11
N LEU A 85 37.09 -29.40 45.29
CA LEU A 85 36.92 -28.79 46.60
C LEU A 85 35.43 -28.71 46.90
N THR A 86 35.00 -29.26 48.04
CA THR A 86 33.60 -29.27 48.47
C THR A 86 33.49 -29.11 49.98
N PHE A 87 32.30 -28.81 50.48
CA PHE A 87 32.01 -28.90 51.91
C PHE A 87 31.27 -30.20 52.21
N ALA A 88 31.74 -30.96 53.21
CA ALA A 88 30.98 -32.06 53.80
C ALA A 88 30.03 -31.58 54.91
N SER A 89 30.35 -30.45 55.55
CA SER A 89 29.50 -29.74 56.51
C SER A 89 29.95 -28.28 56.63
N THR A 90 29.26 -27.48 57.44
CA THR A 90 29.60 -26.08 57.76
C THR A 90 31.03 -25.90 58.29
N LYS A 91 31.70 -26.95 58.78
CA LYS A 91 33.07 -26.87 59.35
C LYS A 91 34.09 -27.79 58.69
N HIS A 92 33.69 -28.50 57.64
CA HIS A 92 34.52 -29.54 57.02
C HIS A 92 34.69 -29.29 55.52
N LEU A 93 35.82 -28.67 55.16
CA LEU A 93 36.28 -28.57 53.77
C LEU A 93 36.90 -29.91 53.36
N VAL A 94 36.51 -30.42 52.19
CA VAL A 94 37.04 -31.65 51.59
C VAL A 94 37.77 -31.28 50.31
N ALA A 95 39.02 -31.76 50.20
CA ALA A 95 39.78 -31.76 48.97
C ALA A 95 39.94 -33.19 48.47
N ALA A 96 39.35 -33.51 47.33
CA ALA A 96 39.41 -34.82 46.69
C ALA A 96 40.22 -34.74 45.40
N ALA A 97 40.94 -35.79 45.03
CA ALA A 97 41.51 -35.87 43.68
C ALA A 97 40.39 -35.83 42.63
N SER A 98 40.56 -34.99 41.60
CA SER A 98 39.64 -34.95 40.47
C SER A 98 39.63 -36.29 39.74
N THR A 99 38.46 -36.74 39.28
CA THR A 99 38.33 -37.96 38.48
C THR A 99 39.07 -37.87 37.15
N THR A 100 39.40 -36.66 36.69
CA THR A 100 40.19 -36.41 35.48
C THR A 100 41.71 -36.46 35.71
N ALA A 101 42.18 -36.45 36.97
CA ALA A 101 43.59 -36.56 37.30
C ALA A 101 44.01 -38.03 37.43
N SER A 102 44.39 -38.65 36.31
CA SER A 102 44.70 -40.09 36.21
C SER A 102 45.81 -40.58 37.15
N ASN A 103 46.72 -39.68 37.55
CA ASN A 103 47.88 -39.95 38.39
C ASN A 103 47.67 -39.64 39.89
N LEU A 104 46.50 -39.12 40.29
CA LEU A 104 46.19 -38.72 41.67
C LEU A 104 45.04 -39.54 42.25
N GLU A 105 45.05 -39.72 43.56
CA GLU A 105 43.95 -40.35 44.30
C GLU A 105 43.81 -39.80 45.72
N GLY A 106 42.71 -40.16 46.37
CA GLY A 106 42.48 -39.89 47.79
C GLY A 106 41.72 -38.60 48.07
N THR A 107 41.39 -38.44 49.35
CA THR A 107 40.65 -37.30 49.89
C THR A 107 41.30 -36.81 51.18
N VAL A 108 41.18 -35.52 51.46
CA VAL A 108 41.58 -34.90 52.73
C VAL A 108 40.43 -34.06 53.25
N THR A 109 39.97 -34.37 54.45
CA THR A 109 38.92 -33.60 55.16
C THR A 109 39.56 -32.72 56.23
N TYR A 110 39.39 -31.42 56.12
CA TYR A 110 39.87 -30.43 57.09
C TYR A 110 38.85 -30.23 58.19
N ASN A 111 39.13 -30.80 59.36
CA ASN A 111 38.17 -30.83 60.47
C ASN A 111 38.03 -29.46 61.17
N ASN A 112 39.02 -28.58 61.01
CA ASN A 112 39.08 -27.26 61.66
C ASN A 112 38.92 -26.11 60.64
N THR A 113 37.84 -26.12 59.87
CA THR A 113 37.53 -25.02 58.96
C THR A 113 36.69 -23.95 59.66
N THR A 114 37.09 -22.69 59.58
CA THR A 114 36.37 -21.53 60.13
C THR A 114 35.87 -20.66 58.98
N PRO A 115 34.64 -20.90 58.48
CA PRO A 115 34.06 -20.05 57.45
C PRO A 115 33.52 -18.73 58.04
N THR A 116 33.70 -17.63 57.32
CA THR A 116 32.86 -16.45 57.45
C THR A 116 31.58 -16.70 56.67
N ILE A 117 30.49 -17.06 57.35
CA ILE A 117 29.23 -17.41 56.69
C ILE A 117 28.48 -16.13 56.29
N ALA A 118 28.10 -16.02 55.01
CA ALA A 118 27.30 -14.89 54.52
C ALA A 118 25.85 -14.98 55.01
N GLN A 119 25.24 -13.83 55.27
CA GLN A 119 23.81 -13.74 55.58
C GLN A 119 23.01 -13.63 54.29
N LEU A 120 21.93 -14.41 54.15
CA LEU A 120 21.08 -14.42 52.95
C LEU A 120 20.65 -13.00 52.54
N ASN A 121 20.20 -12.19 53.52
CA ASN A 121 19.74 -10.83 53.26
C ASN A 121 20.85 -9.86 52.78
N SER A 122 22.13 -10.14 53.04
CA SER A 122 23.23 -9.31 52.50
C SER A 122 23.56 -9.63 51.03
N LEU A 123 23.15 -10.82 50.55
CA LEU A 123 23.38 -11.27 49.18
C LEU A 123 22.28 -10.83 48.22
N LEU A 124 21.10 -10.51 48.75
CA LEU A 124 19.91 -10.15 47.99
C LEU A 124 19.75 -8.63 47.87
N LYS A 125 19.09 -8.20 46.79
CA LYS A 125 18.63 -6.82 46.61
C LYS A 125 17.67 -6.44 47.73
N SER A 126 17.49 -5.13 47.95
CA SER A 126 16.47 -4.62 48.87
C SER A 126 15.09 -5.21 48.53
N THR A 127 14.31 -5.58 49.54
CA THR A 127 12.93 -6.10 49.38
C THR A 127 11.97 -5.11 48.72
N ASN A 128 12.34 -3.82 48.66
CA ASN A 128 11.63 -2.77 47.94
C ASN A 128 11.98 -2.71 46.44
N THR A 129 12.82 -3.62 45.94
CA THR A 129 13.16 -3.69 44.51
C THR A 129 11.99 -4.31 43.75
N ALA A 130 11.56 -3.65 42.67
CA ALA A 130 10.60 -4.23 41.75
C ALA A 130 11.23 -5.41 41.00
N ILE A 131 10.59 -6.57 41.06
CA ILE A 131 11.03 -7.79 40.39
C ILE A 131 9.98 -8.17 39.35
N ILE A 132 10.44 -8.39 38.12
CA ILE A 132 9.57 -8.79 37.01
C ILE A 132 9.86 -10.25 36.70
N LEU A 133 8.86 -11.10 36.83
CA LEU A 133 8.93 -12.51 36.47
C LEU A 133 8.29 -12.72 35.09
N THR A 134 8.87 -13.61 34.31
CA THR A 134 8.17 -14.15 33.14
C THR A 134 7.03 -15.06 33.59
N SER A 135 6.06 -15.31 32.70
CA SER A 135 5.01 -16.30 32.97
C SER A 135 5.57 -17.70 33.28
N GLU A 136 6.73 -18.06 32.72
CA GLU A 136 7.40 -19.33 33.00
C GLU A 136 8.07 -19.35 34.38
N GLU A 137 8.84 -18.31 34.70
CA GLU A 137 9.48 -18.15 36.01
C GLU A 137 8.46 -18.07 37.16
N SER A 138 7.28 -17.51 36.93
CA SER A 138 6.22 -17.48 37.94
C SER A 138 5.66 -18.87 38.25
N ARG A 139 5.66 -19.78 37.26
CA ARG A 139 5.22 -21.18 37.42
C ARG A 139 6.33 -22.08 37.98
N ASN A 140 7.58 -21.75 37.64
CA ASN A 140 8.78 -22.47 38.07
C ASN A 140 9.74 -21.51 38.82
N PRO A 141 9.36 -21.02 40.02
CA PRO A 141 10.11 -19.99 40.73
C PRO A 141 11.46 -20.47 41.26
N ASN A 142 11.62 -21.77 41.50
CA ASN A 142 12.86 -22.36 41.99
C ASN A 142 13.85 -22.61 40.85
N HIS A 143 14.26 -21.52 40.20
CA HIS A 143 15.17 -21.55 39.05
C HIS A 143 16.23 -20.45 39.16
N GLN A 144 17.43 -20.71 38.62
CA GLN A 144 18.56 -19.77 38.70
C GLN A 144 18.26 -18.41 38.07
N SER A 145 17.44 -18.35 37.02
CA SER A 145 17.06 -17.08 36.39
C SER A 145 16.28 -16.16 37.34
N VAL A 146 15.40 -16.73 38.18
CA VAL A 146 14.65 -15.98 39.20
C VAL A 146 15.61 -15.49 40.29
N LEU A 147 16.52 -16.37 40.74
CA LEU A 147 17.52 -16.01 41.73
C LEU A 147 18.41 -14.84 41.26
N ASN A 148 18.84 -14.86 40.00
CA ASN A 148 19.65 -13.79 39.42
C ASN A 148 18.93 -12.43 39.42
N LYS A 149 17.58 -12.40 39.40
CA LYS A 149 16.81 -11.15 39.45
C LYS A 149 16.80 -10.52 40.84
N VAL A 150 17.01 -11.31 41.89
CA VAL A 150 16.94 -10.89 43.29
C VAL A 150 18.31 -10.78 43.96
N LEU A 151 19.39 -11.24 43.32
CA LEU A 151 20.76 -11.12 43.82
C LEU A 151 21.33 -9.70 43.64
N ASN A 152 22.14 -9.25 44.59
CA ASN A 152 22.96 -8.06 44.43
C ASN A 152 23.96 -8.25 43.27
N PRO A 153 24.29 -7.18 42.52
CA PRO A 153 25.29 -7.28 41.45
C PRO A 153 26.62 -7.88 41.94
N GLY A 154 27.18 -8.81 41.18
CA GLY A 154 28.44 -9.50 41.50
C GLY A 154 28.34 -10.62 42.54
N GLN A 155 27.16 -10.87 43.11
CA GLN A 155 26.96 -12.03 43.99
C GLN A 155 26.70 -13.30 43.17
N ASN A 156 27.24 -14.42 43.65
CA ASN A 156 27.03 -15.73 43.04
C ASN A 156 26.42 -16.67 44.08
N LEU A 157 25.15 -17.01 43.89
CA LEU A 157 24.41 -17.94 44.73
C LEU A 157 23.72 -18.96 43.84
N SER A 158 23.87 -20.24 44.16
CA SER A 158 23.23 -21.33 43.43
C SER A 158 21.77 -21.50 43.88
N SER A 159 20.88 -21.79 42.92
CA SER A 159 19.49 -22.19 43.18
C SER A 159 19.34 -23.46 44.04
N GLU A 160 20.40 -24.24 44.26
CA GLU A 160 20.39 -25.38 45.19
C GLU A 160 20.58 -24.98 46.66
N MET A 161 21.13 -23.79 46.90
CA MET A 161 21.42 -23.29 48.26
C MET A 161 20.21 -22.60 48.91
N VAL A 162 19.19 -22.28 48.11
CA VAL A 162 17.99 -21.58 48.54
C VAL A 162 16.75 -22.25 47.99
N ASN A 163 15.63 -22.10 48.68
CA ASN A 163 14.31 -22.44 48.15
C ASN A 163 13.62 -21.14 47.75
N ILE A 164 13.19 -21.07 46.49
CA ILE A 164 12.46 -19.92 45.96
C ILE A 164 11.02 -20.34 45.67
N SER A 165 10.06 -19.60 46.21
CA SER A 165 8.64 -19.81 45.96
C SER A 165 7.93 -18.50 45.63
N PHE A 166 6.95 -18.56 44.75
CA PHE A 166 6.14 -17.41 44.36
C PHE A 166 4.67 -17.70 44.65
N ASN A 167 4.01 -16.81 45.37
CA ASN A 167 2.57 -16.85 45.58
C ASN A 167 1.91 -15.79 44.71
N SER A 168 1.25 -16.21 43.63
CA SER A 168 0.59 -15.31 42.69
C SER A 168 -0.60 -14.55 43.31
N SER A 169 -1.25 -15.09 44.33
CA SER A 169 -2.40 -14.47 44.98
C SER A 169 -2.00 -13.30 45.88
N THR A 170 -0.84 -13.39 46.53
CA THR A 170 -0.28 -12.32 47.39
C THR A 170 0.79 -11.49 46.68
N SER A 171 1.24 -11.90 45.49
CA SER A 171 2.36 -11.31 44.76
C SER A 171 3.65 -11.28 45.59
N GLU A 172 3.89 -12.34 46.38
CA GLU A 172 5.06 -12.48 47.24
C GLU A 172 6.04 -13.50 46.64
N LEU A 173 7.30 -13.08 46.45
CA LEU A 173 8.41 -13.97 46.13
C LEU A 173 9.25 -14.19 47.39
N LYS A 174 9.32 -15.43 47.83
CA LYS A 174 9.99 -15.84 49.07
C LYS A 174 11.27 -16.59 48.76
N ILE A 175 12.33 -16.24 49.48
CA ILE A 175 13.64 -16.87 49.39
C ILE A 175 14.04 -17.29 50.79
N ALA A 176 14.20 -18.60 50.98
CA ALA A 176 14.65 -19.18 52.24
C ALA A 176 15.92 -19.98 52.02
N VAL A 177 16.79 -20.07 53.03
CA VAL A 177 17.96 -20.95 52.97
C VAL A 177 17.47 -22.40 52.88
N ALA A 178 18.00 -23.16 51.91
CA ALA A 178 17.67 -24.57 51.78
C ALA A 178 18.19 -25.34 53.01
N SER A 179 17.43 -26.33 53.48
CA SER A 179 17.84 -27.13 54.66
C SER A 179 19.13 -27.93 54.46
N SER A 180 19.48 -28.22 53.20
CA SER A 180 20.74 -28.84 52.78
C SER A 180 21.93 -27.86 52.74
N CYS A 181 21.67 -26.55 52.77
CA CYS A 181 22.71 -25.55 52.63
C CYS A 181 23.49 -25.35 53.93
N CYS A 182 24.82 -25.43 53.83
CA CYS A 182 25.74 -25.24 54.96
C CYS A 182 26.65 -24.02 54.79
N THR A 183 26.47 -23.23 53.73
CA THR A 183 27.38 -22.14 53.33
C THR A 183 26.81 -20.74 53.56
N ILE A 184 25.51 -20.61 53.80
CA ILE A 184 24.82 -19.35 54.14
C ILE A 184 23.86 -19.54 55.32
N THR A 185 23.54 -18.46 56.04
CA THR A 185 22.49 -18.46 57.08
C THR A 185 21.51 -17.30 56.89
N GLY A 186 20.36 -17.35 57.55
CA GLY A 186 19.43 -16.23 57.60
C GLY A 186 17.97 -16.67 57.62
N SER A 187 17.10 -15.72 57.93
CA SER A 187 15.65 -15.90 57.85
C SER A 187 15.14 -15.79 56.40
N GLU A 188 13.91 -16.24 56.18
CA GLU A 188 13.18 -16.02 54.91
C GLU A 188 13.14 -14.52 54.56
N VAL A 189 13.44 -14.22 53.29
CA VAL A 189 13.34 -12.87 52.72
C VAL A 189 12.15 -12.84 51.75
N VAL A 190 11.29 -11.84 51.90
CA VAL A 190 10.06 -11.70 51.11
C VAL A 190 10.13 -10.42 50.28
N PHE A 191 9.96 -10.56 48.96
CA PHE A 191 9.81 -9.46 48.02
C PHE A 191 8.32 -9.29 47.68
N ASN A 192 7.80 -8.08 47.84
CA ASN A 192 6.37 -7.78 47.70
C ASN A 192 6.03 -6.94 46.46
N GLN A 193 7.04 -6.49 45.71
CA GLN A 193 6.88 -5.72 44.48
C GLN A 193 7.12 -6.60 43.26
N ILE A 194 6.30 -7.64 43.12
CA ILE A 194 6.41 -8.60 42.03
C ILE A 194 5.40 -8.28 40.95
N SER A 195 5.86 -8.23 39.70
CA SER A 195 5.02 -8.16 38.51
C SER A 195 5.30 -9.37 37.62
N VAL A 196 4.26 -9.89 36.98
CA VAL A 196 4.39 -11.02 36.04
C VAL A 196 4.01 -10.54 34.65
N THR A 197 4.90 -10.72 33.68
CA THR A 197 4.60 -10.44 32.28
C THR A 197 3.60 -11.45 31.74
N GLN A 198 2.68 -10.98 30.89
CA GLN A 198 1.70 -11.81 30.20
C GLN A 198 2.04 -11.90 28.72
N ASP A 199 1.56 -12.96 28.06
CA ASP A 199 1.74 -13.13 26.63
C ASP A 199 1.06 -11.98 25.85
N LEU A 200 1.71 -11.46 24.81
CA LEU A 200 1.19 -10.34 24.01
C LEU A 200 -0.22 -10.61 23.48
N SER A 201 -0.52 -11.87 23.14
CA SER A 201 -1.83 -12.28 22.64
C SER A 201 -2.98 -12.02 23.63
N THR A 202 -2.72 -11.97 24.95
CA THR A 202 -3.75 -11.70 25.97
C THR A 202 -4.22 -10.25 25.98
N PHE A 203 -3.43 -9.33 25.41
CA PHE A 203 -3.76 -7.91 25.33
C PHE A 203 -4.40 -7.50 24.01
N THR A 204 -4.21 -8.29 22.95
CA THR A 204 -4.61 -7.95 21.58
C THR A 204 -5.99 -8.47 21.23
N LYS A 205 -6.75 -7.73 20.41
CA LYS A 205 -7.96 -8.24 19.76
C LYS A 205 -7.62 -9.47 18.90
N THR A 206 -8.61 -10.31 18.61
CA THR A 206 -8.41 -11.46 17.72
C THR A 206 -7.92 -11.00 16.34
N PRO A 207 -6.78 -11.50 15.84
CA PRO A 207 -6.15 -11.01 14.60
C PRO A 207 -6.93 -11.26 13.30
N THR A 208 -8.04 -12.00 13.37
CA THR A 208 -8.85 -12.44 12.22
C THR A 208 -10.27 -11.85 12.19
N ASP A 209 -10.78 -11.31 13.30
CA ASP A 209 -12.25 -11.20 13.45
C ASP A 209 -12.82 -9.81 13.14
N GLN A 210 -12.01 -8.77 12.93
CA GLN A 210 -12.52 -7.42 12.66
C GLN A 210 -11.63 -6.63 11.71
N ALA A 211 -12.25 -5.96 10.73
CA ALA A 211 -11.56 -4.97 9.92
C ALA A 211 -11.18 -3.78 10.82
N ILE A 212 -9.88 -3.63 11.09
CA ILE A 212 -9.35 -2.49 11.84
C ILE A 212 -9.01 -1.38 10.84
N THR A 213 -9.48 -0.16 11.10
CA THR A 213 -9.20 1.00 10.25
C THR A 213 -8.20 1.93 10.92
N VAL A 214 -7.12 2.23 10.20
CA VAL A 214 -6.12 3.25 10.57
C VAL A 214 -6.08 4.33 9.50
N THR A 215 -5.71 5.55 9.87
CA THR A 215 -5.49 6.62 8.88
C THR A 215 -4.12 6.49 8.23
N GLN A 216 -3.92 7.14 7.09
CA GLN A 216 -2.61 7.20 6.44
C GLN A 216 -1.53 7.76 7.39
N ALA A 217 -1.85 8.79 8.17
CA ALA A 217 -0.92 9.37 9.14
C ALA A 217 -0.55 8.38 10.26
N GLU A 218 -1.54 7.66 10.80
CA GLU A 218 -1.31 6.62 11.82
C GLU A 218 -0.50 5.43 11.29
N SER A 219 -0.61 5.12 9.99
CA SER A 219 0.14 4.04 9.36
C SER A 219 1.64 4.35 9.22
N THR A 220 2.00 5.63 9.09
CA THR A 220 3.39 6.09 8.94
C THR A 220 4.01 6.52 10.27
N ASN A 221 3.22 7.05 11.19
CA ASN A 221 3.68 7.51 12.49
C ASN A 221 2.72 7.03 13.60
N PRO A 222 2.86 5.77 14.04
CA PRO A 222 1.93 5.17 14.99
C PRO A 222 2.00 5.86 16.35
N THR A 223 0.83 6.22 16.87
CA THR A 223 0.69 6.82 18.21
C THR A 223 0.06 5.82 19.18
N GLN A 224 -0.06 6.19 20.46
CA GLN A 224 -0.82 5.40 21.42
C GLN A 224 -2.27 5.19 20.96
N GLY A 225 -2.87 6.19 20.29
CA GLY A 225 -4.19 6.07 19.69
C GLY A 225 -4.26 4.97 18.63
N THR A 226 -3.22 4.83 17.82
CA THR A 226 -3.09 3.76 16.82
C THR A 226 -3.06 2.40 17.49
N VAL A 227 -2.17 2.19 18.47
CA VAL A 227 -2.03 0.90 19.18
C VAL A 227 -3.31 0.51 19.91
N ASN A 228 -4.00 1.46 20.54
CA ASN A 228 -5.27 1.20 21.24
C ASN A 228 -6.35 0.60 20.32
N LYS A 229 -6.29 0.79 19.00
CA LYS A 229 -7.21 0.16 18.05
C LYS A 229 -7.01 -1.37 17.95
N PHE A 230 -5.83 -1.87 18.31
CA PHE A 230 -5.45 -3.28 18.23
C PHE A 230 -5.56 -4.01 19.58
N LEU A 231 -5.66 -3.27 20.69
CA LEU A 231 -5.77 -3.84 22.05
C LEU A 231 -7.23 -4.16 22.39
N GLN A 232 -7.46 -5.21 23.20
CA GLN A 232 -8.79 -5.53 23.76
C GLN A 232 -9.25 -4.43 24.70
N THR A 233 -8.33 -3.91 25.51
CA THR A 233 -8.56 -2.78 26.42
C THR A 233 -7.58 -1.66 26.09
N ALA A 234 -8.11 -0.48 25.73
CA ALA A 234 -7.29 0.68 25.41
C ALA A 234 -6.40 1.06 26.61
N GLY A 235 -5.14 1.38 26.35
CA GLY A 235 -4.15 1.72 27.39
C GLY A 235 -3.61 0.53 28.19
N SER A 236 -3.97 -0.72 27.85
CA SER A 236 -3.41 -1.90 28.53
C SER A 236 -1.92 -2.12 28.23
N LEU A 237 -1.42 -1.60 27.11
CA LEU A 237 0.00 -1.56 26.72
C LEU A 237 0.37 -0.17 26.19
N THR A 238 1.60 0.26 26.45
CA THR A 238 2.14 1.56 26.04
C THR A 238 3.06 1.41 24.83
N VAL A 239 2.83 2.20 23.77
CA VAL A 239 3.69 2.19 22.57
C VAL A 239 5.09 2.73 22.89
N GLY A 240 6.13 2.06 22.37
CA GLY A 240 7.54 2.39 22.62
C GLY A 240 8.10 1.88 23.95
N THR A 241 7.25 1.64 24.95
CA THR A 241 7.64 1.07 26.25
C THR A 241 7.36 -0.44 26.32
N ASP A 242 6.16 -0.86 25.95
CA ASP A 242 5.74 -2.26 26.00
C ASP A 242 5.75 -2.91 24.63
N VAL A 243 5.32 -2.17 23.61
CA VAL A 243 5.17 -2.69 22.23
C VAL A 243 5.61 -1.66 21.19
N THR A 244 6.09 -2.16 20.06
CA THR A 244 6.24 -1.40 18.81
C THR A 244 5.15 -1.79 17.84
N PHE A 245 4.86 -0.89 16.90
CA PHE A 245 3.85 -1.08 15.87
C PHE A 245 4.48 -0.90 14.50
N THR A 246 4.15 -1.79 13.57
CA THR A 246 4.56 -1.66 12.17
C THR A 246 3.38 -1.98 11.27
N PHE A 247 3.22 -1.18 10.21
CA PHE A 247 2.16 -1.39 9.23
C PHE A 247 2.74 -1.59 7.83
N ASN A 248 2.31 -2.66 7.17
CA ASN A 248 2.60 -2.93 5.77
C ASN A 248 1.34 -2.67 4.94
N ALA A 249 1.33 -1.53 4.25
CA ALA A 249 0.20 -1.09 3.42
C ALA A 249 -0.09 -2.03 2.24
N ASN A 250 0.96 -2.58 1.63
CA ASN A 250 0.84 -3.46 0.48
C ASN A 250 0.16 -4.79 0.86
N GLU A 251 0.44 -5.28 2.07
CA GLU A 251 -0.12 -6.54 2.56
C GLU A 251 -1.38 -6.35 3.41
N ARG A 252 -1.76 -5.09 3.71
CA ARG A 252 -2.86 -4.76 4.65
C ARG A 252 -2.70 -5.46 6.00
N LYS A 253 -1.45 -5.50 6.47
CA LYS A 253 -1.05 -6.15 7.73
C LYS A 253 -0.49 -5.15 8.71
N ALA A 254 -0.89 -5.28 9.97
CA ALA A 254 -0.25 -4.60 11.09
C ALA A 254 0.41 -5.64 11.99
N THR A 255 1.57 -5.31 12.55
CA THR A 255 2.30 -6.16 13.50
C THR A 255 2.52 -5.38 14.79
N LEU A 256 2.16 -6.00 15.91
CA LEU A 256 2.60 -5.58 17.24
C LEU A 256 3.74 -6.52 17.68
N ALA A 257 4.84 -5.93 18.14
CA ALA A 257 6.00 -6.66 18.65
C ALA A 257 6.36 -6.14 20.04
N VAL A 258 6.72 -7.04 20.96
CA VAL A 258 7.11 -6.66 22.33
C VAL A 258 8.44 -5.92 22.31
N VAL A 259 8.53 -4.82 23.06
CA VAL A 259 9.78 -4.08 23.27
C VAL A 259 10.68 -4.83 24.24
N ALA A 260 11.99 -4.84 23.97
CA ALA A 260 12.97 -5.42 24.88
C ALA A 260 12.86 -4.77 26.28
N ASN A 261 12.72 -5.61 27.32
CA ASN A 261 12.51 -5.20 28.71
C ASN A 261 11.11 -4.64 29.05
N SER A 262 10.07 -4.91 28.25
CA SER A 262 8.71 -4.65 28.71
C SER A 262 8.45 -5.35 30.06
N THR A 263 7.80 -4.64 30.97
CA THR A 263 7.44 -5.14 32.30
C THR A 263 6.05 -5.77 32.32
N ARG A 264 5.32 -5.69 31.20
CA ARG A 264 3.90 -6.07 31.07
C ARG A 264 3.67 -7.19 30.08
N ALA A 265 4.34 -7.15 28.93
CA ALA A 265 4.14 -8.09 27.83
C ALA A 265 5.39 -8.92 27.53
N GLN A 266 5.19 -10.12 27.00
CA GLN A 266 6.21 -11.02 26.49
C GLN A 266 5.65 -11.87 25.33
N GLY A 267 6.48 -12.67 24.67
CA GLY A 267 6.04 -13.62 23.64
C GLY A 267 6.25 -13.11 22.21
N ASP A 268 5.66 -13.84 21.26
CA ASP A 268 5.84 -13.62 19.82
C ASP A 268 5.04 -12.41 19.30
N ASN A 269 5.39 -11.97 18.09
CA ASN A 269 4.69 -10.89 17.40
C ASN A 269 3.25 -11.30 17.07
N VAL A 270 2.31 -10.37 17.26
CA VAL A 270 0.91 -10.54 16.84
C VAL A 270 0.70 -9.83 15.51
N VAL A 271 0.27 -10.58 14.49
CA VAL A 271 0.05 -10.09 13.12
C VAL A 271 -1.45 -10.02 12.82
N PHE A 272 -1.95 -8.81 12.62
CA PHE A 272 -3.32 -8.54 12.21
C PHE A 272 -3.43 -8.55 10.70
N THR A 273 -4.36 -9.35 10.19
CA THR A 273 -4.70 -9.39 8.77
C THR A 273 -6.00 -8.61 8.55
N ASN A 274 -6.18 -8.00 7.38
CA ASN A 274 -7.36 -7.18 7.05
C ASN A 274 -7.41 -5.79 7.73
N VAL A 275 -6.27 -5.12 7.84
CA VAL A 275 -6.19 -3.73 8.31
C VAL A 275 -6.36 -2.79 7.11
N THR A 276 -7.28 -1.83 7.22
CA THR A 276 -7.60 -0.89 6.13
C THR A 276 -7.04 0.49 6.44
N VAL A 277 -6.42 1.12 5.44
CA VAL A 277 -5.96 2.51 5.54
C VAL A 277 -7.00 3.44 4.96
N THR A 278 -7.45 4.42 5.73
CA THR A 278 -8.25 5.54 5.23
C THR A 278 -7.36 6.75 5.01
N VAL A 279 -7.51 7.36 3.84
CA VAL A 279 -6.93 8.69 3.55
C VAL A 279 -8.00 9.70 3.93
N GLU A 280 -7.79 10.45 5.00
CA GLU A 280 -8.65 11.59 5.31
C GLU A 280 -8.34 12.70 4.31
N LYS A 281 -9.29 12.95 3.39
CA LYS A 281 -9.13 13.95 2.32
C LYS A 281 -9.82 15.24 2.75
N PRO A 282 -9.15 16.40 2.63
CA PRO A 282 -9.82 17.68 2.81
C PRO A 282 -11.04 17.82 1.89
N ALA A 283 -12.10 18.46 2.38
CA ALA A 283 -13.28 18.73 1.55
C ALA A 283 -12.95 19.79 0.48
N LEU A 284 -13.61 19.72 -0.69
CA LEU A 284 -13.35 20.63 -1.81
C LEU A 284 -13.45 22.13 -1.45
N ASN A 285 -14.32 22.49 -0.51
CA ASN A 285 -14.46 23.86 -0.02
C ASN A 285 -13.16 24.45 0.59
N THR A 286 -12.22 23.61 1.00
CA THR A 286 -10.90 24.05 1.48
C THR A 286 -10.02 24.59 0.35
N PHE A 287 -10.20 24.10 -0.88
CA PHE A 287 -9.43 24.50 -2.07
C PHE A 287 -10.11 25.59 -2.90
N THR A 288 -11.43 25.69 -2.83
CA THR A 288 -12.23 26.61 -3.64
C THR A 288 -12.45 27.95 -2.95
N HIS A 289 -12.82 29.01 -3.70
CA HIS A 289 -13.22 30.29 -3.10
C HIS A 289 -14.30 30.12 -2.01
N ASP A 290 -14.17 30.89 -0.92
CA ASP A 290 -15.08 30.78 0.23
C ASP A 290 -16.48 31.32 -0.08
N ASP A 291 -16.54 32.41 -0.87
CA ASP A 291 -17.80 32.97 -1.35
C ASP A 291 -18.28 32.25 -2.61
N LYS A 292 -19.26 31.36 -2.43
CA LYS A 292 -19.89 30.59 -3.51
C LYS A 292 -20.78 31.45 -4.43
N ASN A 293 -21.08 32.69 -4.03
CA ASN A 293 -21.82 33.67 -4.82
C ASN A 293 -20.89 34.69 -5.51
N LYS A 294 -19.56 34.54 -5.35
CA LYS A 294 -18.58 35.37 -6.04
C LYS A 294 -18.82 35.32 -7.55
N ALA A 295 -18.84 36.49 -8.18
CA ALA A 295 -18.98 36.59 -9.63
C ALA A 295 -17.75 35.94 -10.30
N ILE A 296 -17.99 34.91 -11.10
CA ILE A 296 -16.96 34.21 -11.87
C ILE A 296 -17.36 34.24 -13.34
N THR A 297 -16.47 34.74 -14.19
CA THR A 297 -16.67 34.78 -15.63
C THR A 297 -15.84 33.69 -16.31
N VAL A 298 -16.52 32.80 -17.03
CA VAL A 298 -15.91 31.80 -17.89
C VAL A 298 -16.22 32.11 -19.35
N THR A 299 -15.39 31.66 -20.26
CA THR A 299 -15.63 31.77 -21.70
C THR A 299 -16.44 30.58 -22.19
N GLN A 300 -17.12 30.74 -23.32
CA GLN A 300 -17.83 29.63 -23.97
C GLN A 300 -16.90 28.45 -24.32
N ALA A 301 -15.64 28.73 -24.65
CA ALA A 301 -14.63 27.70 -24.89
C ALA A 301 -14.37 26.87 -23.62
N GLU A 302 -14.17 27.53 -22.48
CA GLU A 302 -13.96 26.88 -21.17
C GLU A 302 -15.17 26.06 -20.71
N VAL A 303 -16.40 26.50 -21.01
CA VAL A 303 -17.62 25.73 -20.73
C VAL A 303 -17.64 24.42 -21.52
N THR A 304 -17.12 24.43 -22.74
CA THR A 304 -17.11 23.28 -23.64
C THR A 304 -15.95 22.33 -23.33
N SER A 305 -14.73 22.87 -23.16
CA SER A 305 -13.52 22.09 -22.90
C SER A 305 -13.44 21.56 -21.48
N LYS A 306 -14.02 22.29 -20.51
CA LYS A 306 -13.95 22.01 -19.06
C LYS A 306 -12.50 21.80 -18.61
N ASP A 307 -11.60 22.60 -19.17
CA ASP A 307 -10.16 22.44 -18.98
C ASP A 307 -9.65 23.01 -17.63
N GLN A 308 -8.33 22.93 -17.44
CA GLN A 308 -7.68 23.41 -16.23
C GLN A 308 -7.82 24.94 -16.04
N ASN A 309 -7.92 25.72 -17.12
CA ASN A 309 -8.12 27.16 -17.00
C ASN A 309 -9.51 27.46 -16.44
N ALA A 310 -10.52 26.72 -16.91
CA ALA A 310 -11.87 26.77 -16.35
C ALA A 310 -11.87 26.44 -14.86
N LEU A 311 -11.24 25.33 -14.45
CA LEU A 311 -11.16 24.92 -13.03
C LEU A 311 -10.45 25.96 -12.16
N ASN A 312 -9.31 26.50 -12.63
CA ASN A 312 -8.49 27.45 -11.87
C ASN A 312 -9.27 28.71 -11.43
N LYS A 313 -10.30 29.13 -12.18
CA LYS A 313 -11.15 30.28 -11.83
C LYS A 313 -11.99 30.08 -10.56
N PHE A 314 -12.16 28.83 -10.12
CA PHE A 314 -12.94 28.48 -8.92
C PHE A 314 -12.06 28.19 -7.70
N LEU A 315 -10.74 28.05 -7.89
CA LEU A 315 -9.78 27.71 -6.85
C LEU A 315 -9.26 28.97 -6.15
N LYS A 316 -8.97 28.86 -4.84
CA LYS A 316 -8.22 29.88 -4.08
C LYS A 316 -6.83 30.09 -4.66
N GLN A 317 -6.19 28.99 -5.05
CA GLN A 317 -4.86 28.96 -5.66
C GLN A 317 -4.92 28.13 -6.94
N ALA A 318 -4.58 28.74 -8.07
CA ALA A 318 -4.52 28.06 -9.36
C ALA A 318 -3.55 26.86 -9.30
N GLY A 319 -3.94 25.73 -9.88
CA GLY A 319 -3.16 24.48 -9.87
C GLY A 319 -3.18 23.69 -8.55
N SER A 320 -3.88 24.16 -7.50
CA SER A 320 -4.03 23.39 -6.26
C SER A 320 -4.78 22.06 -6.45
N LEU A 321 -5.65 21.99 -7.47
CA LEU A 321 -6.32 20.78 -7.93
C LEU A 321 -6.15 20.63 -9.45
N THR A 322 -6.01 19.39 -9.91
CA THR A 322 -5.92 19.03 -11.33
C THR A 322 -7.26 18.52 -11.86
N VAL A 323 -7.69 19.00 -13.02
CA VAL A 323 -8.95 18.58 -13.65
C VAL A 323 -8.93 17.09 -14.02
N ASN A 324 -10.06 16.40 -13.83
CA ASN A 324 -10.28 14.96 -14.02
C ASN A 324 -9.44 14.01 -13.12
N THR A 325 -8.35 14.49 -12.52
CA THR A 325 -7.57 13.75 -11.53
C THR A 325 -8.07 14.01 -10.12
N ASP A 326 -8.19 15.29 -9.74
CA ASP A 326 -8.57 15.70 -8.40
C ASP A 326 -10.05 16.13 -8.33
N ALA A 327 -10.54 16.80 -9.38
CA ALA A 327 -11.92 17.30 -9.48
C ALA A 327 -12.42 17.41 -10.93
N THR A 328 -13.74 17.31 -11.12
CA THR A 328 -14.44 17.58 -12.38
C THR A 328 -15.33 18.81 -12.22
N ILE A 329 -15.60 19.50 -13.33
CA ILE A 329 -16.48 20.68 -13.36
C ILE A 329 -17.65 20.48 -14.32
N GLU A 330 -18.85 20.82 -13.88
CA GLU A 330 -20.06 20.87 -14.71
C GLU A 330 -20.64 22.28 -14.71
N PHE A 331 -21.10 22.76 -15.86
CA PHE A 331 -21.68 24.08 -16.01
C PHE A 331 -23.18 23.98 -16.29
N ASP A 332 -23.97 24.66 -15.48
CA ASP A 332 -25.38 24.93 -15.75
C ASP A 332 -25.52 26.39 -16.17
N THR A 333 -25.36 26.63 -17.47
CA THR A 333 -25.38 27.97 -18.04
C THR A 333 -26.77 28.62 -17.97
N THR A 334 -27.83 27.83 -17.82
CA THR A 334 -29.20 28.32 -17.69
C THR A 334 -29.43 28.92 -16.31
N ASN A 335 -28.98 28.23 -15.26
CA ASN A 335 -29.12 28.68 -13.88
C ASN A 335 -27.91 29.47 -13.36
N LYS A 336 -26.94 29.79 -14.23
CA LYS A 336 -25.70 30.51 -13.91
C LYS A 336 -24.88 29.81 -12.82
N LYS A 337 -24.83 28.47 -12.86
CA LYS A 337 -24.12 27.66 -11.85
C LYS A 337 -22.93 26.91 -12.45
N ALA A 338 -21.97 26.61 -11.60
CA ALA A 338 -20.97 25.59 -11.85
C ALA A 338 -20.84 24.68 -10.64
N THR A 339 -20.69 23.38 -10.87
CA THR A 339 -20.53 22.38 -9.82
C THR A 339 -19.16 21.73 -9.97
N LEU A 340 -18.33 21.87 -8.94
CA LEU A 340 -17.09 21.11 -8.79
C LEU A 340 -17.38 19.86 -7.98
N THR A 341 -16.97 18.71 -8.47
CA THR A 341 -17.11 17.42 -7.76
C THR A 341 -15.75 16.75 -7.67
N ALA A 342 -15.39 16.23 -6.50
CA ALA A 342 -14.13 15.53 -6.34
C ALA A 342 -14.15 14.28 -7.21
N ALA A 343 -13.06 14.03 -7.95
CA ALA A 343 -12.98 12.85 -8.79
C ALA A 343 -13.00 11.58 -7.91
N GLN A 344 -13.62 10.50 -8.39
CA GLN A 344 -13.81 9.26 -7.63
C GLN A 344 -12.50 8.73 -7.02
N ASN A 345 -11.40 8.84 -7.77
CA ASN A 345 -10.07 8.36 -7.39
C ASN A 345 -9.13 9.49 -6.92
N SER A 346 -9.65 10.68 -6.65
CA SER A 346 -8.86 11.80 -6.14
C SER A 346 -8.19 11.41 -4.83
N THR A 347 -6.88 11.62 -4.71
CA THR A 347 -6.15 11.42 -3.44
C THR A 347 -6.11 12.68 -2.59
N LYS A 348 -6.47 13.85 -3.17
CA LYS A 348 -6.33 15.16 -2.54
C LYS A 348 -7.60 15.74 -1.95
N ALA A 349 -8.77 15.44 -2.52
CA ALA A 349 -10.01 16.11 -2.17
C ALA A 349 -11.22 15.16 -2.12
N GLN A 350 -12.27 15.58 -1.41
CA GLN A 350 -13.56 14.90 -1.37
C GLN A 350 -14.75 15.88 -1.39
N GLY A 351 -15.94 15.38 -1.72
CA GLY A 351 -17.19 16.14 -1.71
C GLY A 351 -17.49 16.89 -3.01
N SER A 352 -18.37 17.90 -2.92
CA SER A 352 -18.83 18.73 -4.04
C SER A 352 -19.08 20.17 -3.58
N VAL A 353 -18.91 21.13 -4.49
CA VAL A 353 -19.14 22.57 -4.26
C VAL A 353 -19.91 23.14 -5.44
N VAL A 354 -20.95 23.94 -5.16
CA VAL A 354 -21.77 24.62 -6.18
C VAL A 354 -21.54 26.13 -6.07
N PHE A 355 -21.23 26.75 -7.21
CA PHE A 355 -21.16 28.18 -7.42
C PHE A 355 -22.42 28.66 -8.15
N THR A 356 -22.94 29.84 -7.82
CA THR A 356 -24.28 30.30 -8.25
C THR A 356 -24.29 31.61 -9.03
N ASN A 357 -23.13 32.24 -9.21
CA ASN A 357 -22.98 33.50 -9.93
C ASN A 357 -21.95 33.38 -11.05
N VAL A 358 -22.13 32.35 -11.89
CA VAL A 358 -21.23 32.05 -13.01
C VAL A 358 -21.80 32.63 -14.29
N THR A 359 -21.04 33.52 -14.93
CA THR A 359 -21.42 34.14 -16.20
C THR A 359 -20.57 33.57 -17.34
N VAL A 360 -21.20 33.33 -18.48
CA VAL A 360 -20.52 32.86 -19.69
C VAL A 360 -20.34 34.01 -20.67
N GLU A 361 -19.09 34.34 -20.96
CA GLU A 361 -18.70 35.24 -22.03
C GLU A 361 -18.71 34.50 -23.37
N LYS A 362 -19.50 35.00 -24.31
CA LYS A 362 -19.66 34.42 -25.64
C LYS A 362 -18.93 35.26 -26.69
N PRO A 363 -18.18 34.63 -27.61
CA PRO A 363 -17.62 35.35 -28.76
C PRO A 363 -18.74 35.92 -29.64
N ALA A 364 -18.49 37.04 -30.30
CA ALA A 364 -19.46 37.63 -31.22
C ALA A 364 -19.64 36.74 -32.46
N LEU A 365 -20.88 36.51 -32.89
CA LEU A 365 -21.13 35.71 -34.09
C LEU A 365 -20.58 36.40 -35.33
N ASN A 366 -20.69 37.73 -35.41
CA ASN A 366 -20.23 38.55 -36.54
C ASN A 366 -18.70 38.53 -36.77
N THR A 367 -17.91 38.17 -35.74
CA THR A 367 -16.46 38.01 -35.92
C THR A 367 -16.11 36.61 -36.44
N THR A 368 -17.03 35.66 -36.31
CA THR A 368 -16.83 34.27 -36.71
C THR A 368 -17.50 33.98 -38.06
N LEU A 369 -18.72 34.46 -38.29
CA LEU A 369 -19.40 34.44 -39.59
C LEU A 369 -18.91 35.66 -40.40
N THR A 370 -17.83 35.47 -41.15
CA THR A 370 -17.12 36.54 -41.85
C THR A 370 -17.71 36.83 -43.24
N VAL A 371 -18.13 35.79 -43.97
CA VAL A 371 -18.75 35.89 -45.30
C VAL A 371 -20.26 35.97 -45.17
N LYS A 372 -20.81 37.16 -45.42
CA LYS A 372 -22.25 37.46 -45.31
C LYS A 372 -22.99 37.37 -46.64
N GLU A 373 -22.28 37.54 -47.75
CA GLU A 373 -22.84 37.38 -49.08
C GLU A 373 -22.65 35.93 -49.54
N LEU A 374 -23.74 35.16 -49.52
CA LEU A 374 -23.71 33.73 -49.79
C LEU A 374 -23.73 33.40 -51.30
N GLY A 375 -24.07 34.40 -52.13
CA GLY A 375 -24.22 34.24 -53.56
C GLY A 375 -25.52 33.52 -53.93
N GLN A 376 -25.51 32.82 -55.07
CA GLN A 376 -26.68 32.11 -55.59
C GLN A 376 -26.93 30.79 -54.84
N ILE A 377 -28.18 30.56 -54.43
CA ILE A 377 -28.65 29.33 -53.78
C ILE A 377 -29.81 28.70 -54.56
N ASN A 378 -29.99 27.39 -54.44
CA ASN A 378 -30.99 26.62 -55.21
C ASN A 378 -32.46 26.94 -54.83
N ALA A 379 -32.72 27.35 -53.59
CA ALA A 379 -34.06 27.67 -53.11
C ALA A 379 -34.01 28.56 -51.87
N ARG A 380 -35.05 29.38 -51.67
CA ARG A 380 -35.24 30.20 -50.45
C ARG A 380 -35.71 29.33 -49.28
N THR A 381 -34.84 28.49 -48.75
CA THR A 381 -35.11 27.62 -47.60
C THR A 381 -34.03 27.80 -46.53
N GLN A 382 -34.38 27.55 -45.27
CA GLN A 382 -33.41 27.59 -44.17
C GLN A 382 -32.24 26.63 -44.41
N ALA A 383 -32.52 25.44 -44.95
CA ALA A 383 -31.51 24.43 -45.27
C ALA A 383 -30.53 24.91 -46.35
N ALA A 384 -31.03 25.52 -47.44
CA ALA A 384 -30.19 26.03 -48.51
C ALA A 384 -29.29 27.19 -48.04
N VAL A 385 -29.84 28.13 -47.25
CA VAL A 385 -29.07 29.23 -46.66
C VAL A 385 -28.02 28.69 -45.70
N LYS A 386 -28.37 27.74 -44.83
CA LYS A 386 -27.44 27.10 -43.90
C LYS A 386 -26.29 26.42 -44.64
N ALA A 387 -26.59 25.63 -45.68
CA ALA A 387 -25.58 24.95 -46.48
C ALA A 387 -24.64 25.94 -47.18
N ALA A 388 -25.19 27.00 -47.79
CA ALA A 388 -24.40 28.04 -48.42
C ALA A 388 -23.51 28.78 -47.40
N MET A 389 -24.06 29.15 -46.24
CA MET A 389 -23.34 29.80 -45.15
C MET A 389 -22.16 28.95 -44.66
N LEU A 390 -22.37 27.66 -44.40
CA LEU A 390 -21.32 26.75 -43.94
C LEU A 390 -20.26 26.47 -45.02
N SER A 391 -20.65 26.43 -46.30
CA SER A 391 -19.72 26.25 -47.41
C SER A 391 -18.78 27.45 -47.60
N LYS A 392 -19.26 28.67 -47.33
CA LYS A 392 -18.51 29.92 -47.48
C LYS A 392 -17.72 30.31 -46.24
N ASN A 393 -18.13 29.87 -45.06
CA ASN A 393 -17.48 30.14 -43.78
C ASN A 393 -16.86 28.86 -43.21
N THR A 394 -15.80 28.36 -43.84
CA THR A 394 -15.15 27.08 -43.45
C THR A 394 -14.58 27.07 -42.03
N ASN A 395 -14.35 28.24 -41.43
CA ASN A 395 -13.96 28.37 -40.03
C ASN A 395 -15.08 27.96 -39.05
N LEU A 396 -16.33 27.82 -39.51
CA LEU A 396 -17.46 27.32 -38.72
C LEU A 396 -17.55 25.78 -38.68
N GLN A 397 -16.64 25.06 -39.34
CA GLN A 397 -16.67 23.59 -39.37
C GLN A 397 -16.47 22.95 -37.98
N ASN A 398 -15.77 23.64 -37.07
CA ASN A 398 -15.54 23.20 -35.70
C ASN A 398 -16.65 23.64 -34.71
N VAL A 399 -17.67 24.35 -35.20
CA VAL A 399 -18.86 24.74 -34.42
C VAL A 399 -19.93 23.67 -34.59
N ASP A 400 -20.76 23.45 -33.58
CA ASP A 400 -21.91 22.54 -33.71
C ASP A 400 -22.92 23.09 -34.74
N GLN A 401 -22.83 22.55 -35.95
CA GLN A 401 -23.60 23.02 -37.08
C GLN A 401 -25.10 22.85 -36.86
N ASN A 402 -25.54 21.91 -36.03
CA ASN A 402 -26.96 21.65 -35.79
C ASN A 402 -27.63 22.75 -34.98
N ARG A 403 -26.85 23.54 -34.24
CA ARG A 403 -27.35 24.59 -33.36
C ARG A 403 -27.45 25.97 -34.01
N PHE A 404 -27.10 26.09 -35.29
CA PHE A 404 -27.43 27.29 -36.08
C PHE A 404 -28.93 27.37 -36.36
N THR A 405 -29.51 28.51 -36.02
CA THR A 405 -30.88 28.87 -36.38
C THR A 405 -30.85 29.88 -37.52
N ILE A 406 -31.59 29.57 -38.58
CA ILE A 406 -31.74 30.44 -39.74
C ILE A 406 -33.18 30.95 -39.78
N THR A 407 -33.33 32.26 -39.74
CA THR A 407 -34.63 32.93 -39.88
C THR A 407 -34.64 33.68 -41.19
N LEU A 408 -35.35 33.16 -42.19
CA LEU A 408 -35.59 33.86 -43.44
C LEU A 408 -36.40 35.13 -43.17
N ASP A 409 -36.19 36.18 -43.97
CA ASP A 409 -37.04 37.38 -43.88
C ASP A 409 -38.51 37.01 -44.15
N THR A 410 -39.43 37.72 -43.52
CA THR A 410 -40.87 37.50 -43.71
C THR A 410 -41.34 37.94 -45.10
N ASP A 411 -40.66 38.92 -45.69
CA ASP A 411 -40.89 39.34 -47.06
C ASP A 411 -40.20 38.37 -48.03
N ALA A 412 -41.01 37.60 -48.77
CA ALA A 412 -40.53 36.61 -49.73
C ALA A 412 -39.78 37.22 -50.91
N SER A 413 -39.91 38.53 -51.16
CA SER A 413 -39.14 39.26 -52.19
C SER A 413 -37.71 39.56 -51.75
N LYS A 414 -37.44 39.56 -50.44
CA LYS A 414 -36.10 39.78 -49.91
C LYS A 414 -35.29 38.49 -49.86
N SER A 415 -34.04 38.63 -50.27
CA SER A 415 -33.05 37.54 -50.32
C SER A 415 -32.00 37.69 -49.21
N ASN A 416 -32.49 37.81 -47.99
CA ASN A 416 -31.72 37.91 -46.76
C ASN A 416 -32.24 36.91 -45.71
N ALA A 417 -31.38 36.58 -44.75
CA ALA A 417 -31.72 35.76 -43.60
C ALA A 417 -30.91 36.20 -42.39
N LYS A 418 -31.47 35.98 -41.21
CA LYS A 418 -30.79 36.16 -39.92
C LYS A 418 -30.26 34.83 -39.41
N VAL A 419 -29.04 34.85 -38.91
CA VAL A 419 -28.33 33.70 -38.37
C VAL A 419 -28.05 33.94 -36.90
N THR A 420 -28.41 32.97 -36.06
CA THR A 420 -28.05 32.96 -34.63
C THR A 420 -27.46 31.61 -34.25
N HIS A 421 -26.66 31.61 -33.19
CA HIS A 421 -26.12 30.40 -32.60
C HIS A 421 -25.99 30.60 -31.08
N PRO A 422 -26.46 29.66 -30.25
CA PRO A 422 -26.53 29.83 -28.80
C PRO A 422 -25.18 30.06 -28.13
N ASP A 423 -24.09 29.57 -28.70
CA ASP A 423 -22.73 29.72 -28.16
C ASP A 423 -22.06 31.05 -28.54
N PHE A 424 -22.71 31.86 -29.39
CA PHE A 424 -22.20 33.17 -29.80
C PHE A 424 -23.12 34.29 -29.33
N ALA A 425 -22.57 35.49 -29.20
CA ALA A 425 -23.33 36.70 -28.95
C ALA A 425 -23.77 37.37 -30.27
N GLY A 426 -25.02 37.84 -30.29
CA GLY A 426 -25.58 38.60 -31.41
C GLY A 426 -26.17 37.77 -32.54
N GLU A 427 -26.77 38.48 -33.49
CA GLU A 427 -27.39 37.96 -34.71
C GLU A 427 -26.64 38.53 -35.92
N VAL A 428 -26.50 37.74 -36.98
CA VAL A 428 -25.85 38.18 -38.23
C VAL A 428 -26.82 38.04 -39.39
N GLU A 429 -26.97 39.12 -40.15
CA GLU A 429 -27.71 39.09 -41.42
C GLU A 429 -26.79 38.63 -42.56
N VAL A 430 -27.30 37.71 -43.38
CA VAL A 430 -26.66 37.20 -44.59
C VAL A 430 -27.56 37.44 -45.79
N SER A 431 -26.97 37.66 -46.96
CA SER A 431 -27.66 37.90 -48.22
C SER A 431 -27.38 36.79 -49.23
N PHE A 432 -28.30 36.56 -50.15
CA PHE A 432 -28.19 35.56 -51.22
C PHE A 432 -28.99 35.99 -52.45
N SER A 433 -28.92 35.20 -53.52
CA SER A 433 -29.87 35.24 -54.63
C SER A 433 -30.42 33.85 -54.87
N VAL A 434 -31.65 33.73 -55.36
CA VAL A 434 -32.26 32.42 -55.63
C VAL A 434 -32.09 32.07 -57.09
N GLN A 435 -31.57 30.86 -57.35
CA GLN A 435 -31.47 30.32 -58.68
C GLN A 435 -32.86 30.16 -59.30
N LEU A 436 -33.05 30.73 -60.50
CA LEU A 436 -34.31 30.63 -61.22
C LEU A 436 -34.59 29.16 -61.60
N LYS A 437 -35.85 28.78 -61.69
CA LYS A 437 -36.23 27.43 -62.13
C LYS A 437 -36.28 27.40 -63.65
N LEU A 438 -35.80 26.33 -64.27
CA LEU A 438 -35.89 26.18 -65.71
C LEU A 438 -37.36 26.17 -66.19
N GLU A 439 -38.27 25.68 -65.35
CA GLU A 439 -39.72 25.73 -65.53
C GLU A 439 -40.28 27.16 -65.69
N SER A 440 -39.68 28.17 -65.06
CA SER A 440 -40.13 29.55 -65.24
C SER A 440 -39.75 30.13 -66.60
N ILE A 441 -38.86 29.45 -67.32
CA ILE A 441 -38.46 29.79 -68.69
C ILE A 441 -39.19 28.90 -69.70
N LEU A 442 -39.19 27.58 -69.46
CA LEU A 442 -39.84 26.55 -70.28
C LEU A 442 -41.13 26.08 -69.62
N THR A 443 -42.21 26.81 -69.85
CA THR A 443 -43.53 26.48 -69.31
C THR A 443 -44.12 25.23 -69.97
N SER A 444 -45.09 24.56 -69.34
CA SER A 444 -45.71 23.32 -69.85
C SER A 444 -46.24 23.42 -71.28
N THR A 445 -46.75 24.59 -71.68
CA THR A 445 -47.27 24.84 -73.04
C THR A 445 -46.17 24.95 -74.10
N GLN A 446 -44.93 25.19 -73.69
CA GLN A 446 -43.76 25.32 -74.57
C GLN A 446 -42.95 24.02 -74.66
N ARG A 447 -43.38 22.95 -73.99
CA ARG A 447 -42.65 21.67 -73.95
C ARG A 447 -42.84 20.82 -75.19
N ASP A 448 -43.85 21.09 -76.02
CA ASP A 448 -44.00 20.43 -77.32
C ASP A 448 -43.40 21.30 -78.45
N LEU A 449 -42.30 20.81 -79.03
CA LEU A 449 -41.65 21.48 -80.15
C LEU A 449 -42.34 21.19 -81.49
N GLY A 450 -43.35 20.34 -81.53
CA GLY A 450 -44.08 20.00 -82.75
C GLY A 450 -43.20 19.20 -83.72
N LYS A 451 -43.34 19.45 -85.03
CA LYS A 451 -42.58 18.74 -86.06
C LYS A 451 -41.16 19.29 -86.20
N LEU A 452 -40.17 18.42 -86.07
CA LEU A 452 -38.75 18.70 -86.31
C LEU A 452 -38.28 17.95 -87.57
N PRO A 453 -37.27 18.50 -88.29
CA PRO A 453 -36.75 17.87 -89.50
C PRO A 453 -36.00 16.56 -89.24
N GLU A 454 -35.43 16.40 -88.03
CA GLU A 454 -34.65 15.22 -87.63
C GLU A 454 -34.57 15.12 -86.10
N ARG A 455 -34.11 13.96 -85.60
CA ARG A 455 -33.85 13.71 -84.17
C ARG A 455 -32.38 14.04 -83.84
N SER A 456 -32.06 15.34 -83.75
CA SER A 456 -30.72 15.83 -83.38
C SER A 456 -30.80 16.92 -82.29
N VAL A 457 -29.74 17.04 -81.48
CA VAL A 457 -29.63 18.11 -80.46
C VAL A 457 -29.70 19.49 -81.11
N ASP A 458 -29.07 19.66 -82.27
CA ASP A 458 -29.07 20.91 -83.03
C ASP A 458 -30.46 21.28 -83.55
N ALA A 459 -31.23 20.30 -84.04
CA ALA A 459 -32.61 20.52 -84.45
C ALA A 459 -33.50 20.98 -83.27
N VAL A 460 -33.33 20.35 -82.11
CA VAL A 460 -34.02 20.75 -80.86
C VAL A 460 -33.62 22.16 -80.43
N ARG A 461 -32.32 22.47 -80.39
CA ARG A 461 -31.80 23.80 -80.01
C ARG A 461 -32.28 24.88 -80.99
N LYS A 462 -32.23 24.61 -82.29
CA LYS A 462 -32.74 25.51 -83.32
C LYS A 462 -34.24 25.75 -83.17
N ALA A 463 -35.02 24.72 -82.85
CA ALA A 463 -36.45 24.87 -82.61
C ALA A 463 -36.77 25.72 -81.37
N LEU A 464 -36.04 25.52 -80.26
CA LEU A 464 -36.17 26.34 -79.05
C LEU A 464 -35.92 27.83 -79.32
N LEU A 465 -34.94 28.16 -80.17
CA LEU A 465 -34.65 29.53 -80.60
C LEU A 465 -35.69 30.07 -81.58
N THR A 466 -36.02 29.31 -82.64
CA THR A 466 -36.95 29.74 -83.70
C THR A 466 -38.34 30.00 -83.16
N LYS A 467 -38.79 29.18 -82.20
CA LYS A 467 -40.07 29.36 -81.51
C LYS A 467 -40.03 30.41 -80.39
N LYS A 468 -38.89 31.10 -80.21
CA LYS A 468 -38.68 32.13 -79.17
C LYS A 468 -38.95 31.63 -77.75
N ILE A 469 -38.70 30.34 -77.49
CA ILE A 469 -38.92 29.72 -76.17
C ILE A 469 -37.81 30.14 -75.20
N ILE A 470 -36.57 30.19 -75.68
CA ILE A 470 -35.39 30.55 -74.88
C ILE A 470 -34.81 31.93 -75.25
N SER A 471 -35.53 32.75 -76.03
CA SER A 471 -35.03 34.04 -76.51
C SER A 471 -34.93 35.12 -75.42
N SER A 472 -35.54 34.89 -74.26
CA SER A 472 -35.40 35.75 -73.07
C SER A 472 -34.11 35.49 -72.29
N LEU A 473 -33.41 34.38 -72.57
CA LEU A 473 -32.13 34.05 -71.95
C LEU A 473 -31.00 34.83 -72.62
N THR A 474 -29.99 35.23 -71.84
CA THR A 474 -28.77 35.85 -72.41
C THR A 474 -27.99 34.83 -73.25
N PRO A 475 -27.11 35.28 -74.16
CA PRO A 475 -26.27 34.38 -74.94
C PRO A 475 -25.46 33.39 -74.07
N GLU A 476 -24.95 33.82 -72.91
CA GLU A 476 -24.25 32.95 -71.96
C GLU A 476 -25.19 31.89 -71.37
N GLN A 477 -26.38 32.30 -70.91
CA GLN A 477 -27.37 31.38 -70.35
C GLN A 477 -27.85 30.33 -71.36
N GLN A 478 -27.96 30.71 -72.64
CA GLN A 478 -28.28 29.78 -73.72
C GLN A 478 -27.18 28.73 -73.94
N GLN A 479 -25.90 29.12 -73.81
CA GLN A 479 -24.78 28.19 -73.91
C GLN A 479 -24.74 27.20 -72.75
N HIS A 480 -25.19 27.62 -71.56
CA HIS A 480 -25.30 26.77 -70.39
C HIS A 480 -26.50 25.81 -70.44
N LEU A 481 -27.34 25.84 -71.48
CA LEU A 481 -28.39 24.83 -71.68
C LEU A 481 -27.81 23.53 -72.25
N LYS A 482 -27.98 22.45 -71.50
CA LYS A 482 -27.67 21.08 -71.89
C LYS A 482 -28.93 20.40 -72.39
N ILE A 483 -28.87 19.79 -73.58
CA ILE A 483 -29.97 19.06 -74.21
C ILE A 483 -29.54 17.60 -74.39
N GLU A 484 -30.29 16.68 -73.82
CA GLU A 484 -30.04 15.24 -73.90
C GLU A 484 -31.23 14.55 -74.57
N LEU A 485 -31.01 13.93 -75.73
CA LEU A 485 -32.05 13.17 -76.42
C LEU A 485 -32.33 11.86 -75.67
N ILE A 486 -33.60 11.54 -75.46
CA ILE A 486 -34.01 10.28 -74.85
C ILE A 486 -33.98 9.18 -75.90
N GLU A 487 -33.22 8.11 -75.64
CA GLU A 487 -33.02 7.00 -76.57
C GLU A 487 -34.35 6.42 -77.08
N ASN A 488 -34.45 6.21 -78.40
CA ASN A 488 -35.62 5.66 -79.09
C ASN A 488 -36.95 6.38 -78.82
N LYS A 489 -36.91 7.64 -78.36
CA LYS A 489 -38.08 8.49 -78.16
C LYS A 489 -37.90 9.84 -78.84
N ASN A 490 -39.02 10.46 -79.20
CA ASN A 490 -39.05 11.85 -79.65
C ASN A 490 -39.20 12.80 -78.46
N GLU A 491 -38.29 12.63 -77.50
CA GLU A 491 -38.23 13.37 -76.24
C GLU A 491 -36.79 13.84 -76.01
N ALA A 492 -36.62 14.98 -75.34
CA ALA A 492 -35.31 15.44 -74.87
C ALA A 492 -35.43 16.06 -73.48
N ASP A 493 -34.42 15.86 -72.65
CA ASP A 493 -34.28 16.52 -71.36
C ASP A 493 -33.41 17.78 -71.52
N ILE A 494 -33.90 18.90 -71.01
CA ILE A 494 -33.18 20.18 -70.96
C ILE A 494 -32.80 20.46 -69.51
N SER A 495 -31.53 20.74 -69.27
CA SER A 495 -30.99 21.17 -67.97
C SER A 495 -30.04 22.36 -68.15
N SER A 496 -29.65 23.01 -67.04
CA SER A 496 -28.72 24.14 -67.08
C SER A 496 -27.90 24.25 -65.80
N SER A 497 -26.70 24.83 -65.88
CA SER A 497 -25.95 25.26 -64.70
C SER A 497 -26.52 26.53 -64.05
N ASP A 498 -27.25 27.34 -64.81
CA ASP A 498 -27.78 28.64 -64.34
C ASP A 498 -29.19 28.54 -63.75
N PHE A 499 -29.93 27.48 -64.10
CA PHE A 499 -31.31 27.26 -63.69
C PHE A 499 -31.45 25.93 -62.95
N SER A 500 -32.31 25.88 -61.94
CA SER A 500 -32.61 24.65 -61.24
C SER A 500 -33.67 23.81 -61.99
N GLY A 501 -33.53 22.49 -61.93
CA GLY A 501 -34.47 21.52 -62.50
C GLY A 501 -34.08 21.01 -63.89
N THR A 502 -34.86 20.03 -64.36
CA THR A 502 -34.73 19.45 -65.70
C THR A 502 -36.11 19.38 -66.32
N ILE A 503 -36.23 19.83 -67.56
CA ILE A 503 -37.49 19.92 -68.29
C ILE A 503 -37.45 18.93 -69.45
N ARG A 504 -38.38 17.97 -69.44
CA ARG A 504 -38.61 17.10 -70.59
C ARG A 504 -39.47 17.83 -71.63
N ILE A 505 -39.00 17.82 -72.87
CA ILE A 505 -39.69 18.31 -74.04
C ILE A 505 -40.02 17.15 -75.00
N THR A 506 -41.08 17.30 -75.78
CA THR A 506 -41.55 16.34 -76.77
C THR A 506 -41.49 16.94 -78.16
N PHE A 507 -41.39 16.09 -79.18
CA PHE A 507 -41.50 16.50 -80.57
C PHE A 507 -41.99 15.33 -81.44
N SER A 508 -42.21 15.59 -82.72
CA SER A 508 -42.41 14.58 -83.75
C SER A 508 -41.38 14.81 -84.86
N VAL A 509 -40.90 13.74 -85.51
CA VAL A 509 -39.99 13.86 -86.66
C VAL A 509 -40.83 13.86 -87.93
N GLN A 510 -40.54 14.78 -88.85
CA GLN A 510 -41.24 14.88 -90.12
C GLN A 510 -40.94 13.63 -90.96
N SER A 511 -41.96 12.79 -91.17
CA SER A 511 -41.90 11.71 -92.15
C SER A 511 -41.90 12.31 -93.55
N TYR A 512 -40.87 12.02 -94.33
CA TYR A 512 -40.82 12.33 -95.76
C TYR A 512 -41.56 11.27 -96.57
#